data_AF-A0A8B6HQD1-F1
#
_entry.id   AF-A0A8B6HQD1-F1
#
_cell.length_a   1.000
_cell.length_b   1.000
_cell.length_c   1.000
_cell.angle_alpha   90.00
_cell.angle_beta   90.00
_cell.angle_gamma   90.00
#
_symmetry.space_group_name_H-M   'P 1'
#
loop_
_entity.id
_entity.type
_entity.pdbx_description
1 polymer ?
#
loop_
_entity_poly.entity_id
_entity_poly.type
_entity_poly.pdbx_seq_one_letter_code
_entity_poly.pdbx_strand_id
1 'polypeptide(L)'
;MERNSIQKVESLNFYKYLCNKIGSEEVVKIRRLTYGISDIGHPNKLITSGSKGEGLNLKTSDLDVMVISNDYVVYQSETEVLEVRKATFIMNTEDTQPGYSQLYFLTNHGNLKMIPISILVNMLRKKRLRDVLSSEQFRRFMLSLPYVRTMVEPKVHGPCISDKYDRLDIVWCLKCDKWVFQAHPWVSRPRTKWPPHELISKIISFGVLFVPIGCKGSINEHLEWRISFSVAEKCLIFSFSHTQFLCYALLKILLKEIVEQHGELKGLLCSYFLKTLMFWIAEETESYLWKPDNIIPCFMACLQRRLYCVRYSILSHYFIPDNNLFFSRFNITIKNQMNTILKNVYEQGISCFASSETLPDYHSYSFKIAESVISRNVRFVQQLMPTFLTMRCTSNQDNISRLLYEFLHNLITGSSRGLFAIQISAAFMVSAETTNYQNTTGNKSHYLRYKLDLSHLMIGLHSDSVSGLLMLASFFYVHENYFASLVVISYTLQKYTDEKIETGLCFRKK
;
A
#
# COMPACT_ATOMS: atom_id res chain seq x y z
N MET A 1 15.92 37.27 10.90
CA MET A 1 15.12 36.14 11.41
C MET A 1 13.89 35.86 10.55
N GLU A 2 13.18 36.89 10.10
CA GLU A 2 11.87 36.82 9.41
C GLU A 2 11.79 35.89 8.18
N ARG A 3 12.83 35.82 7.34
CA ARG A 3 12.83 34.87 6.20
C ARG A 3 12.62 33.42 6.64
N ASN A 4 13.16 33.02 7.80
CA ASN A 4 13.03 31.66 8.33
C ASN A 4 11.65 31.41 8.97
N SER A 5 10.92 32.44 9.42
CA SER A 5 9.52 32.27 9.86
C SER A 5 8.57 32.23 8.66
N ILE A 6 8.80 33.04 7.62
CA ILE A 6 8.00 33.01 6.38
C ILE A 6 8.06 31.62 5.71
N GLN A 7 9.26 31.07 5.48
CA GLN A 7 9.45 29.74 4.88
C GLN A 7 8.81 28.59 5.70
N LYS A 8 8.75 28.74 7.03
CA LYS A 8 8.06 27.78 7.91
C LYS A 8 6.54 27.86 7.79
N VAL A 9 5.98 29.07 7.68
CA VAL A 9 4.54 29.27 7.46
C VAL A 9 4.12 28.74 6.09
N GLU A 10 4.91 29.00 5.05
CA GLU A 10 4.73 28.42 3.71
C GLU A 10 4.77 26.88 3.75
N SER A 11 5.82 26.31 4.35
CA SER A 11 5.94 24.86 4.54
C SER A 11 4.75 24.26 5.29
N LEU A 12 4.32 24.88 6.39
CA LEU A 12 3.19 24.40 7.19
C LEU A 12 1.85 24.50 6.44
N ASN A 13 1.65 25.53 5.60
CA ASN A 13 0.48 25.66 4.75
C ASN A 13 0.49 24.58 3.64
N PHE A 14 1.63 24.34 3.00
CA PHE A 14 1.79 23.27 2.01
C PHE A 14 1.58 21.87 2.63
N TYR A 15 2.09 21.62 3.84
CA TYR A 15 1.82 20.38 4.60
C TYR A 15 0.31 20.18 4.82
N LYS A 16 -0.40 21.22 5.28
CA LYS A 16 -1.86 21.16 5.50
C LYS A 16 -2.64 20.97 4.20
N TYR A 17 -2.21 21.58 3.11
CA TYR A 17 -2.75 21.34 1.77
C TYR A 17 -2.59 19.87 1.36
N LEU A 18 -1.40 19.29 1.55
CA LEU A 18 -1.11 17.89 1.21
C LEU A 18 -1.93 16.91 2.06
N CYS A 19 -2.13 17.17 3.36
CA CYS A 19 -3.07 16.41 4.19
C CYS A 19 -4.51 16.42 3.63
N ASN A 20 -4.94 17.51 3.00
CA ASN A 20 -6.27 17.65 2.42
C ASN A 20 -6.43 17.03 1.02
N LYS A 21 -5.35 16.90 0.24
CA LYS A 21 -5.36 16.25 -1.09
C LYS A 21 -5.03 14.76 -1.03
N ILE A 22 -3.97 14.40 -0.32
CA ILE A 22 -3.39 13.03 -0.28
C ILE A 22 -4.02 12.21 0.85
N GLY A 23 -4.29 12.86 1.99
CA GLY A 23 -4.88 12.27 3.20
C GLY A 23 -4.06 12.60 4.45
N SER A 24 -4.74 12.82 5.57
CA SER A 24 -4.08 13.02 6.88
C SER A 24 -3.45 11.73 7.40
N GLU A 25 -2.61 11.83 8.43
CA GLU A 25 -1.99 10.66 9.08
C GLU A 25 -3.03 9.63 9.57
N GLU A 26 -4.16 10.11 10.08
CA GLU A 26 -5.30 9.30 10.53
C GLU A 26 -5.95 8.56 9.34
N VAL A 27 -6.23 9.26 8.24
CA VAL A 27 -6.75 8.66 6.99
C VAL A 27 -5.80 7.62 6.43
N VAL A 28 -4.49 7.92 6.39
CA VAL A 28 -3.46 6.99 5.91
C VAL A 28 -3.37 5.74 6.80
N LYS A 29 -3.45 5.89 8.12
CA LYS A 29 -3.54 4.76 9.07
C LYS A 29 -4.80 3.91 8.81
N ILE A 30 -5.96 4.53 8.62
CA ILE A 30 -7.21 3.82 8.32
C ILE A 30 -7.11 3.03 7.00
N ARG A 31 -6.63 3.63 5.90
CA ARG A 31 -6.43 2.91 4.62
C ARG A 31 -5.52 1.68 4.78
N ARG A 32 -4.40 1.85 5.48
CA ARG A 32 -3.43 0.77 5.78
C ARG A 32 -4.07 -0.39 6.56
N LEU A 33 -4.87 -0.06 7.59
CA LEU A 33 -5.62 -1.06 8.36
C LEU A 33 -6.66 -1.78 7.49
N THR A 34 -7.45 -1.03 6.72
CA THR A 34 -8.49 -1.58 5.84
C THR A 34 -7.93 -2.60 4.83
N TYR A 35 -6.82 -2.31 4.14
CA TYR A 35 -6.18 -3.31 3.28
C TYR A 35 -5.55 -4.47 4.08
N GLY A 36 -4.95 -4.18 5.24
CA GLY A 36 -4.39 -5.19 6.14
C GLY A 36 -5.41 -6.23 6.66
N ILE A 37 -6.71 -5.91 6.70
CA ILE A 37 -7.76 -6.87 7.06
C ILE A 37 -7.90 -7.97 5.97
N SER A 38 -7.63 -7.65 4.70
CA SER A 38 -7.63 -8.67 3.63
C SER A 38 -6.43 -9.64 3.72
N ASP A 39 -5.32 -9.24 4.36
CA ASP A 39 -4.16 -10.12 4.61
C ASP A 39 -4.53 -11.31 5.53
N ILE A 40 -5.57 -11.15 6.36
CA ILE A 40 -5.96 -12.08 7.44
C ILE A 40 -7.02 -13.10 6.98
N GLY A 41 -7.91 -12.74 6.05
CA GLY A 41 -9.15 -13.47 5.79
C GLY A 41 -9.13 -14.59 4.76
N HIS A 42 -7.96 -15.08 4.35
CA HIS A 42 -7.79 -15.96 3.19
C HIS A 42 -7.03 -17.25 3.55
N PRO A 43 -7.38 -18.44 2.99
CA PRO A 43 -6.77 -19.72 3.38
C PRO A 43 -5.28 -19.86 3.02
N ASN A 44 -4.80 -19.13 2.01
CA ASN A 44 -3.37 -18.87 1.78
C ASN A 44 -3.02 -17.48 2.34
N LYS A 45 -1.83 -17.32 2.92
CA LYS A 45 -1.44 -16.03 3.50
C LYS A 45 -1.29 -14.98 2.40
N LEU A 46 -2.10 -13.93 2.47
CA LEU A 46 -2.01 -12.77 1.58
C LEU A 46 -1.16 -11.67 2.20
N ILE A 47 -0.53 -10.86 1.35
CA ILE A 47 0.06 -9.57 1.73
C ILE A 47 -0.35 -8.55 0.68
N THR A 48 -1.21 -7.61 1.06
CA THR A 48 -1.45 -6.38 0.29
C THR A 48 -0.24 -5.46 0.34
N SER A 49 0.10 -4.84 -0.77
CA SER A 49 1.15 -3.82 -0.89
C SER A 49 0.75 -2.83 -2.00
N GLY A 50 1.70 -2.24 -2.72
CA GLY A 50 1.45 -1.19 -3.70
C GLY A 50 1.00 0.11 -3.05
N SER A 51 0.75 1.14 -3.85
CA SER A 51 0.36 2.47 -3.37
C SER A 51 -0.85 2.43 -2.44
N LYS A 52 -1.86 1.61 -2.79
CA LYS A 52 -3.08 1.43 -1.99
C LYS A 52 -2.77 0.78 -0.63
N GLY A 53 -2.07 -0.36 -0.60
CA GLY A 53 -1.67 -1.02 0.65
C GLY A 53 -0.72 -0.18 1.52
N GLU A 54 0.07 0.70 0.90
CA GLU A 54 0.93 1.70 1.55
C GLU A 54 0.15 2.88 2.17
N GLY A 55 -1.13 3.07 1.82
CA GLY A 55 -2.04 4.10 2.32
C GLY A 55 -2.23 5.32 1.39
N LEU A 56 -1.68 5.30 0.18
CA LEU A 56 -1.95 6.30 -0.85
C LEU A 56 -3.26 6.00 -1.59
N ASN A 57 -3.87 7.02 -2.18
CA ASN A 57 -5.06 6.89 -3.02
C ASN A 57 -5.04 7.94 -4.14
N LEU A 58 -3.98 7.91 -4.96
CA LEU A 58 -3.80 8.76 -6.13
C LEU A 58 -4.51 8.14 -7.35
N LYS A 59 -4.75 8.95 -8.40
CA LYS A 59 -5.34 8.50 -9.69
C LYS A 59 -4.58 7.30 -10.32
N THR A 60 -3.29 7.19 -10.02
CA THR A 60 -2.33 6.19 -10.49
C THR A 60 -1.94 5.14 -9.42
N SER A 61 -2.72 5.00 -8.34
CA SER A 61 -2.40 4.06 -7.25
C SER A 61 -2.82 2.61 -7.54
N ASP A 62 -1.80 1.78 -7.73
CA ASP A 62 -1.76 0.32 -7.76
C ASP A 62 -2.13 -0.33 -6.41
N LEU A 63 -2.63 -1.58 -6.47
CA LEU A 63 -2.73 -2.52 -5.34
C LEU A 63 -1.96 -3.80 -5.72
N ASP A 64 -0.86 -4.06 -5.00
CA ASP A 64 -0.14 -5.32 -5.14
C ASP A 64 -0.74 -6.37 -4.20
N VAL A 65 -0.84 -7.62 -4.62
CA VAL A 65 -1.26 -8.75 -3.78
C VAL A 65 -0.26 -9.90 -3.92
N MET A 66 0.48 -10.19 -2.85
CA MET A 66 1.39 -11.34 -2.80
C MET A 66 0.66 -12.53 -2.16
N VAL A 67 0.62 -13.66 -2.87
CA VAL A 67 -0.02 -14.89 -2.41
C VAL A 67 1.04 -15.89 -1.96
N ILE A 68 1.12 -16.18 -0.67
CA ILE A 68 2.01 -17.20 -0.10
C ILE A 68 1.20 -18.46 0.18
N SER A 69 1.55 -19.57 -0.46
CA SER A 69 1.03 -20.89 -0.09
C SER A 69 1.81 -21.46 1.10
N ASN A 70 1.10 -22.18 1.97
CA ASN A 70 1.68 -22.92 3.08
C ASN A 70 2.21 -24.31 2.67
N ASP A 71 2.07 -24.71 1.40
CA ASP A 71 2.50 -26.02 0.88
C ASP A 71 4.01 -26.08 0.56
N TYR A 72 4.69 -24.92 0.47
CA TYR A 72 6.08 -24.79 0.03
C TYR A 72 6.94 -24.06 1.06
N VAL A 73 8.23 -24.40 1.13
CA VAL A 73 9.23 -23.71 1.95
C VAL A 73 10.58 -23.63 1.24
N VAL A 74 11.30 -22.54 1.46
CA VAL A 74 12.68 -22.33 1.00
C VAL A 74 13.61 -22.23 2.20
N TYR A 75 14.69 -23.02 2.22
CA TYR A 75 15.77 -22.94 3.21
C TYR A 75 17.08 -22.46 2.57
N GLN A 76 18.01 -21.92 3.36
CA GLN A 76 19.32 -21.45 2.86
C GLN A 76 20.37 -22.56 2.75
N SER A 77 20.16 -23.66 3.47
CA SER A 77 21.01 -24.86 3.42
C SER A 77 20.17 -26.10 3.75
N GLU A 78 20.57 -27.27 3.24
CA GLU A 78 19.98 -28.56 3.58
C GLU A 78 20.08 -28.86 5.09
N THR A 79 21.10 -28.32 5.77
CA THR A 79 21.28 -28.41 7.22
C THR A 79 20.24 -27.62 8.02
N GLU A 80 19.40 -26.80 7.38
CA GLU A 80 18.32 -26.04 8.03
C GLU A 80 16.93 -26.69 7.88
N VAL A 81 16.82 -27.84 7.21
CA VAL A 81 15.53 -28.45 6.88
C VAL A 81 14.89 -29.09 8.11
N LEU A 82 13.96 -28.35 8.73
CA LEU A 82 13.25 -28.76 9.95
C LEU A 82 11.91 -29.46 9.69
N GLU A 83 11.21 -29.11 8.59
CA GLU A 83 9.82 -29.50 8.39
C GLU A 83 9.60 -30.34 7.12
N VAL A 84 9.49 -31.65 7.31
CA VAL A 84 9.39 -32.66 6.23
C VAL A 84 8.07 -32.56 5.44
N ARG A 85 7.01 -31.96 5.98
CA ARG A 85 5.63 -32.05 5.45
C ARG A 85 5.30 -31.14 4.26
N LYS A 86 6.25 -30.36 3.75
CA LYS A 86 6.07 -29.40 2.64
C LYS A 86 6.89 -29.84 1.42
N ALA A 87 6.61 -29.24 0.26
CA ALA A 87 7.53 -29.28 -0.86
C ALA A 87 8.67 -28.29 -0.62
N THR A 88 9.89 -28.83 -0.52
CA THR A 88 11.05 -28.13 0.05
C THR A 88 12.05 -27.76 -1.03
N PHE A 89 12.47 -26.50 -1.01
CA PHE A 89 13.51 -25.96 -1.88
C PHE A 89 14.70 -25.43 -1.09
N ILE A 90 15.89 -25.53 -1.68
CA ILE A 90 17.11 -24.91 -1.17
C ILE A 90 17.47 -23.77 -2.13
N MET A 91 17.65 -22.56 -1.58
CA MET A 91 18.17 -21.44 -2.38
C MET A 91 19.68 -21.60 -2.61
N ASN A 92 20.13 -21.33 -3.83
CA ASN A 92 21.54 -21.14 -4.17
C ASN A 92 21.69 -19.82 -4.91
N THR A 93 22.73 -19.06 -4.56
CA THR A 93 23.02 -17.75 -5.15
C THR A 93 24.43 -17.60 -5.73
N GLU A 94 25.21 -18.69 -5.84
CA GLU A 94 26.56 -18.72 -6.41
C GLU A 94 26.57 -18.30 -7.90
N ASP A 95 25.73 -18.95 -8.71
CA ASP A 95 25.60 -18.72 -10.15
C ASP A 95 24.62 -17.56 -10.49
N THR A 96 24.44 -16.55 -9.62
CA THR A 96 23.38 -15.50 -9.79
C THR A 96 23.80 -14.11 -9.34
N GLN A 97 23.19 -13.07 -9.95
CA GLN A 97 23.36 -11.68 -9.53
C GLN A 97 22.78 -11.40 -8.12
N PRO A 98 23.35 -10.46 -7.33
CA PRO A 98 22.86 -10.15 -6.00
C PRO A 98 21.37 -9.79 -5.96
N GLY A 99 20.61 -10.34 -5.01
CA GLY A 99 19.15 -10.25 -4.95
C GLY A 99 18.39 -11.24 -5.83
N TYR A 100 19.08 -12.14 -6.54
CA TYR A 100 18.49 -13.29 -7.23
C TYR A 100 18.99 -14.62 -6.64
N SER A 101 18.33 -15.71 -7.02
CA SER A 101 18.61 -17.07 -6.59
C SER A 101 18.09 -18.09 -7.59
N GLN A 102 18.67 -19.28 -7.63
CA GLN A 102 18.03 -20.49 -8.17
C GLN A 102 17.46 -21.31 -7.00
N LEU A 103 16.35 -22.01 -7.21
CA LEU A 103 15.66 -22.79 -6.19
C LEU A 103 15.75 -24.28 -6.54
N TYR A 104 16.66 -25.00 -5.87
CA TYR A 104 16.85 -26.43 -6.05
C TYR A 104 15.78 -27.20 -5.29
N PHE A 105 15.08 -28.12 -5.95
CA PHE A 105 14.12 -29.01 -5.31
C PHE A 105 14.85 -30.09 -4.51
N LEU A 106 14.44 -30.29 -3.26
CA LEU A 106 15.01 -31.31 -2.37
C LEU A 106 14.06 -32.51 -2.26
N THR A 107 12.86 -32.30 -1.69
CA THR A 107 11.85 -33.34 -1.50
C THR A 107 10.42 -32.77 -1.44
N ASN A 108 9.43 -33.66 -1.50
CA ASN A 108 8.06 -33.40 -1.06
C ASN A 108 7.56 -34.59 -0.23
N HIS A 109 6.95 -34.34 0.93
CA HIS A 109 6.29 -35.38 1.73
C HIS A 109 4.89 -34.95 2.21
N GLY A 110 4.19 -34.11 1.42
CA GLY A 110 2.85 -33.61 1.72
C GLY A 110 1.87 -33.64 0.54
N ASN A 111 0.57 -33.66 0.87
CA ASN A 111 -0.53 -33.42 -0.06
C ASN A 111 -0.65 -31.91 -0.34
N LEU A 112 0.10 -31.43 -1.33
CA LEU A 112 0.14 -30.03 -1.77
C LEU A 112 -1.24 -29.57 -2.24
N LYS A 113 -1.78 -28.50 -1.63
CA LYS A 113 -3.14 -28.00 -1.92
C LYS A 113 -3.19 -27.04 -3.10
N MET A 114 -2.22 -26.13 -3.22
CA MET A 114 -2.25 -25.09 -4.26
C MET A 114 -1.72 -25.56 -5.62
N ILE A 115 -0.61 -26.32 -5.63
CA ILE A 115 -0.03 -26.90 -6.85
C ILE A 115 0.32 -28.37 -6.58
N PRO A 116 -0.51 -29.33 -7.03
CA PRO A 116 -0.25 -30.75 -6.90
C PRO A 116 1.12 -31.16 -7.45
N ILE A 117 1.73 -32.20 -6.84
CA ILE A 117 3.09 -32.65 -7.17
C ILE A 117 3.25 -33.03 -8.65
N SER A 118 2.21 -33.58 -9.28
CA SER A 118 2.16 -33.89 -10.71
C SER A 118 2.28 -32.66 -11.62
N ILE A 119 1.86 -31.49 -11.14
CA ILE A 119 2.04 -30.21 -11.84
C ILE A 119 3.40 -29.59 -11.48
N LEU A 120 3.82 -29.70 -10.21
CA LEU A 120 5.11 -29.18 -9.74
C LEU A 120 6.29 -29.78 -10.52
N VAL A 121 6.28 -31.09 -10.76
CA VAL A 121 7.32 -31.79 -11.53
C VAL A 121 7.47 -31.23 -12.96
N ASN A 122 6.37 -30.84 -13.61
CA ASN A 122 6.41 -30.23 -14.95
C ASN A 122 7.11 -28.86 -14.99
N MET A 123 7.27 -28.21 -13.83
CA MET A 123 7.97 -26.92 -13.68
C MET A 123 9.44 -27.08 -13.26
N LEU A 124 9.89 -28.30 -12.92
CA LEU A 124 11.29 -28.60 -12.61
C LEU A 124 12.13 -28.75 -13.89
N ARG A 125 13.41 -28.38 -13.82
CA ARG A 125 14.40 -28.56 -14.90
C ARG A 125 15.72 -29.06 -14.32
N LYS A 126 16.35 -30.04 -14.96
CA LYS A 126 17.67 -30.55 -14.54
C LYS A 126 18.75 -29.49 -14.75
N LYS A 127 19.53 -29.20 -13.69
CA LYS A 127 20.78 -28.44 -13.77
C LYS A 127 21.86 -29.20 -12.98
N ARG A 128 22.92 -29.64 -13.68
CA ARG A 128 23.89 -30.64 -13.17
C ARG A 128 23.11 -31.86 -12.64
N LEU A 129 23.39 -32.34 -11.43
CA LEU A 129 22.76 -33.53 -10.83
C LEU A 129 21.43 -33.25 -10.09
N ARG A 130 20.95 -32.00 -10.04
CA ARG A 130 19.79 -31.58 -9.23
C ARG A 130 18.68 -30.97 -10.10
N ASP A 131 17.48 -30.95 -9.56
CA ASP A 131 16.32 -30.29 -10.18
C ASP A 131 16.17 -28.86 -9.67
N VAL A 132 15.88 -27.92 -10.56
CA VAL A 132 15.66 -26.50 -10.27
C VAL A 132 14.25 -26.11 -10.69
N LEU A 133 13.52 -25.36 -9.86
CA LEU A 133 12.20 -24.85 -10.19
C LEU A 133 12.29 -23.68 -11.18
N SER A 134 11.81 -23.87 -12.41
CA SER A 134 11.81 -22.79 -13.42
C SER A 134 10.78 -21.71 -13.08
N SER A 135 11.24 -20.47 -12.93
CA SER A 135 10.36 -19.33 -12.68
C SER A 135 9.46 -19.02 -13.88
N GLU A 136 9.93 -19.27 -15.11
CA GLU A 136 9.10 -19.12 -16.32
C GLU A 136 7.95 -20.13 -16.35
N GLN A 137 8.22 -21.40 -16.09
CA GLN A 137 7.17 -22.43 -16.05
C GLN A 137 6.19 -22.17 -14.90
N PHE A 138 6.69 -21.67 -13.76
CA PHE A 138 5.83 -21.20 -12.66
C PHE A 138 4.93 -20.03 -13.10
N ARG A 139 5.44 -19.00 -13.77
CA ARG A 139 4.61 -17.92 -14.36
C ARG A 139 3.55 -18.46 -15.33
N ARG A 140 3.91 -19.42 -16.19
CA ARG A 140 2.99 -20.04 -17.15
C ARG A 140 1.89 -20.86 -16.47
N PHE A 141 2.21 -21.56 -15.39
CA PHE A 141 1.21 -22.21 -14.55
C PHE A 141 0.28 -21.19 -13.88
N MET A 142 0.83 -20.13 -13.26
CA MET A 142 0.01 -19.08 -12.62
C MET A 142 -1.05 -18.51 -13.58
N LEU A 143 -0.67 -18.20 -14.83
CA LEU A 143 -1.58 -17.69 -15.87
C LEU A 143 -2.69 -18.68 -16.27
N SER A 144 -2.44 -19.98 -16.10
CA SER A 144 -3.41 -21.02 -16.48
C SER A 144 -4.56 -21.18 -15.48
N LEU A 145 -4.40 -20.67 -14.26
CA LEU A 145 -5.31 -20.91 -13.13
C LEU A 145 -6.72 -20.31 -13.37
N PRO A 146 -7.81 -21.02 -13.02
CA PRO A 146 -9.16 -20.62 -13.43
C PRO A 146 -9.60 -19.21 -13.04
N TYR A 147 -9.26 -18.73 -11.84
CA TYR A 147 -9.63 -17.38 -11.38
C TYR A 147 -8.84 -16.26 -12.09
N VAL A 148 -7.70 -16.56 -12.74
CA VAL A 148 -7.02 -15.57 -13.59
C VAL A 148 -7.91 -15.21 -14.79
N ARG A 149 -8.69 -16.18 -15.28
CA ARG A 149 -9.64 -15.97 -16.39
C ARG A 149 -10.85 -15.11 -16.01
N THR A 150 -11.06 -14.79 -14.72
CA THR A 150 -12.09 -13.83 -14.28
C THR A 150 -11.53 -12.42 -14.10
N MET A 151 -10.25 -12.17 -14.40
CA MET A 151 -9.69 -10.83 -14.50
C MET A 151 -10.05 -10.18 -15.84
N VAL A 152 -10.05 -8.84 -15.89
CA VAL A 152 -10.24 -8.08 -17.13
C VAL A 152 -8.94 -8.06 -17.92
N GLU A 153 -8.90 -8.81 -19.02
CA GLU A 153 -7.75 -8.94 -19.95
C GLU A 153 -6.39 -9.15 -19.22
N PRO A 154 -6.22 -10.29 -18.50
CA PRO A 154 -5.02 -10.55 -17.71
C PRO A 154 -3.75 -10.60 -18.56
N LYS A 155 -2.71 -9.92 -18.10
CA LYS A 155 -1.40 -9.82 -18.77
C LYS A 155 -0.25 -10.12 -17.80
N VAL A 156 0.91 -10.49 -18.33
CA VAL A 156 2.13 -10.65 -17.54
C VAL A 156 2.81 -9.29 -17.35
N HIS A 157 3.02 -8.87 -16.11
CA HIS A 157 3.80 -7.69 -15.76
C HIS A 157 5.00 -8.11 -14.90
N GLY A 158 6.10 -8.51 -15.55
CA GLY A 158 7.28 -9.02 -14.85
C GLY A 158 6.98 -10.33 -14.08
N PRO A 159 7.08 -10.36 -12.74
CA PRO A 159 6.67 -11.52 -11.95
C PRO A 159 5.16 -11.61 -11.72
N CYS A 160 4.41 -10.52 -11.93
CA CYS A 160 2.99 -10.39 -11.63
C CYS A 160 2.10 -10.82 -12.80
N ILE A 161 0.86 -11.16 -12.47
CA ILE A 161 -0.29 -11.12 -13.37
C ILE A 161 -1.06 -9.84 -13.03
N SER A 162 -1.28 -9.00 -14.04
CA SER A 162 -1.95 -7.71 -13.89
C SER A 162 -3.26 -7.67 -14.66
N ASP A 163 -4.21 -6.85 -14.20
CA ASP A 163 -5.37 -6.47 -15.01
C ASP A 163 -4.98 -5.53 -16.17
N LYS A 164 -5.89 -5.33 -17.13
CA LYS A 164 -5.74 -4.41 -18.26
C LYS A 164 -5.14 -3.06 -17.86
N TYR A 165 -5.59 -2.51 -16.73
CA TYR A 165 -5.35 -1.14 -16.31
C TYR A 165 -4.12 -0.93 -15.41
N ASP A 166 -3.33 -1.96 -15.11
CA ASP A 166 -2.21 -1.93 -14.14
C ASP A 166 -2.64 -1.36 -12.77
N ARG A 167 -3.81 -1.80 -12.28
CA ARG A 167 -4.43 -1.39 -11.01
C ARG A 167 -4.40 -2.49 -9.95
N LEU A 168 -4.35 -3.75 -10.38
CA LEU A 168 -4.25 -4.93 -9.52
C LEU A 168 -3.16 -5.86 -10.05
N ASP A 169 -2.08 -5.98 -9.30
CA ASP A 169 -0.94 -6.87 -9.58
C ASP A 169 -0.98 -8.05 -8.60
N ILE A 170 -1.07 -9.29 -9.07
CA ILE A 170 -1.02 -10.47 -8.21
C ILE A 170 0.18 -11.35 -8.55
N VAL A 171 0.94 -11.75 -7.51
CA VAL A 171 2.13 -12.59 -7.63
C VAL A 171 2.13 -13.70 -6.59
N TRP A 172 2.34 -14.95 -7.00
CA TRP A 172 2.51 -16.07 -6.08
C TRP A 172 3.97 -16.20 -5.67
N CYS A 173 4.18 -16.41 -4.38
CA CYS A 173 5.48 -16.30 -3.74
C CYS A 173 5.81 -17.58 -2.97
N LEU A 174 7.06 -18.00 -3.04
CA LEU A 174 7.63 -18.97 -2.11
C LEU A 174 8.29 -18.21 -0.94
N LYS A 175 8.35 -18.80 0.25
CA LYS A 175 8.86 -18.14 1.46
C LYS A 175 10.08 -18.85 2.03
N CYS A 176 11.07 -18.06 2.46
CA CYS A 176 12.02 -18.48 3.49
C CYS A 176 11.65 -17.78 4.79
N ASP A 177 11.56 -18.55 5.89
CA ASP A 177 11.26 -17.99 7.22
C ASP A 177 12.45 -17.27 7.87
N LYS A 178 13.66 -17.43 7.31
CA LYS A 178 14.89 -16.76 7.74
C LYS A 178 15.19 -15.52 6.89
N TRP A 179 15.90 -14.57 7.50
CA TRP A 179 16.53 -13.46 6.78
C TRP A 179 17.77 -13.97 6.04
N VAL A 180 17.95 -13.58 4.78
CA VAL A 180 18.96 -14.20 3.91
C VAL A 180 20.38 -13.66 4.12
N PHE A 181 21.38 -14.51 3.93
CA PHE A 181 22.80 -14.18 4.11
C PHE A 181 23.23 -12.92 3.34
N GLN A 182 22.82 -12.76 2.07
CA GLN A 182 23.09 -11.56 1.26
C GLN A 182 22.57 -10.24 1.87
N ALA A 183 21.58 -10.32 2.76
CA ALA A 183 20.96 -9.16 3.40
C ALA A 183 21.39 -9.00 4.88
N HIS A 184 22.28 -9.84 5.43
CA HIS A 184 22.85 -9.59 6.75
C HIS A 184 23.62 -8.28 6.89
N PRO A 185 24.34 -7.76 5.87
CA PRO A 185 24.96 -6.43 5.95
C PRO A 185 23.98 -5.30 6.24
N TRP A 186 22.68 -5.44 5.91
CA TRP A 186 21.65 -4.48 6.30
C TRP A 186 21.36 -4.51 7.81
N VAL A 187 21.46 -5.67 8.46
CA VAL A 187 21.15 -5.84 9.89
C VAL A 187 22.16 -5.10 10.76
N SER A 188 23.45 -5.24 10.47
CA SER A 188 24.55 -4.64 11.23
C SER A 188 24.97 -3.24 10.76
N ARG A 189 24.36 -2.70 9.69
CA ARG A 189 24.69 -1.37 9.15
C ARG A 189 24.53 -0.27 10.22
N PRO A 190 25.55 0.59 10.46
CA PRO A 190 25.46 1.72 11.37
C PRO A 190 24.36 2.71 10.96
N ARG A 191 23.61 3.24 11.94
CA ARG A 191 22.48 4.15 11.75
C ARG A 191 22.37 5.12 12.93
N THR A 192 21.74 6.27 12.73
CA THR A 192 21.51 7.24 13.83
C THR A 192 20.25 6.90 14.63
N LYS A 193 19.08 6.83 13.98
CA LYS A 193 17.77 6.70 14.67
C LYS A 193 16.70 5.85 13.97
N TRP A 194 16.74 5.74 12.63
CA TRP A 194 15.75 4.99 11.86
C TRP A 194 16.44 4.00 10.91
N PRO A 195 15.93 2.76 10.75
CA PRO A 195 14.80 2.16 11.47
C PRO A 195 15.19 1.79 12.93
N PRO A 196 14.26 1.86 13.91
CA PRO A 196 14.55 1.43 15.29
C PRO A 196 14.87 -0.07 15.38
N HIS A 197 15.68 -0.48 16.36
CA HIS A 197 16.10 -1.88 16.52
C HIS A 197 14.92 -2.87 16.65
N GLU A 198 13.84 -2.51 17.35
CA GLU A 198 12.63 -3.33 17.44
C GLU A 198 12.01 -3.62 16.06
N LEU A 199 12.00 -2.61 15.18
CA LEU A 199 11.50 -2.73 13.81
C LEU A 199 12.44 -3.56 12.94
N ILE A 200 13.76 -3.44 13.13
CA ILE A 200 14.76 -4.29 12.46
C ILE A 200 14.56 -5.76 12.86
N SER A 201 14.45 -6.05 14.16
CA SER A 201 14.18 -7.41 14.68
C SER A 201 12.86 -7.97 14.16
N LYS A 202 11.79 -7.16 14.14
CA LYS A 202 10.48 -7.52 13.57
C LYS A 202 10.58 -7.84 12.08
N ILE A 203 11.29 -7.02 11.31
CA ILE A 203 11.54 -7.23 9.88
C ILE A 203 12.27 -8.57 9.64
N ILE A 204 13.35 -8.84 10.39
CA ILE A 204 14.12 -10.09 10.31
C ILE A 204 13.23 -11.31 10.60
N SER A 205 12.35 -11.22 11.62
CA SER A 205 11.46 -12.32 12.01
C SER A 205 10.42 -12.73 10.96
N PHE A 206 10.19 -11.90 9.93
CA PHE A 206 9.31 -12.27 8.82
C PHE A 206 10.01 -13.09 7.72
N GLY A 207 11.35 -13.11 7.68
CA GLY A 207 12.12 -13.72 6.61
C GLY A 207 11.99 -12.99 5.27
N VAL A 208 12.08 -13.72 4.16
CA VAL A 208 11.98 -13.15 2.80
C VAL A 208 11.08 -13.98 1.87
N LEU A 209 10.69 -13.36 0.75
CA LEU A 209 9.88 -13.99 -0.28
C LEU A 209 10.70 -14.17 -1.57
N PHE A 210 10.30 -15.14 -2.40
CA PHE A 210 10.85 -15.36 -3.73
C PHE A 210 9.74 -15.16 -4.75
N VAL A 211 9.92 -14.19 -5.66
CA VAL A 211 9.01 -13.94 -6.77
C VAL A 211 9.58 -14.51 -8.07
N PRO A 212 8.73 -15.10 -8.94
CA PRO A 212 9.19 -15.82 -10.13
C PRO A 212 9.59 -14.86 -11.25
N ILE A 213 10.78 -14.28 -11.16
CA ILE A 213 11.45 -13.53 -12.25
C ILE A 213 12.97 -13.57 -12.06
N GLY A 214 13.72 -13.81 -13.15
CA GLY A 214 15.17 -13.82 -13.14
C GLY A 214 15.82 -12.46 -13.38
N CYS A 215 17.15 -12.42 -13.36
CA CYS A 215 17.89 -11.22 -13.71
C CYS A 215 17.92 -11.06 -15.24
N LYS A 216 17.43 -9.92 -15.75
CA LYS A 216 17.36 -9.66 -17.19
C LYS A 216 18.75 -9.80 -17.84
N GLY A 217 18.87 -10.68 -18.83
CA GLY A 217 20.12 -10.98 -19.53
C GLY A 217 21.00 -12.02 -18.84
N SER A 218 20.54 -12.69 -17.78
CA SER A 218 21.20 -13.89 -17.27
C SER A 218 20.98 -15.08 -18.21
N ILE A 219 22.02 -15.90 -18.41
CA ILE A 219 21.94 -17.20 -19.08
C ILE A 219 20.86 -18.10 -18.44
N ASN A 220 20.62 -17.94 -17.13
CA ASN A 220 19.66 -18.72 -16.35
C ASN A 220 18.38 -17.93 -15.99
N GLU A 221 18.04 -16.82 -16.69
CA GLU A 221 16.90 -15.94 -16.35
C GLU A 221 15.54 -16.69 -16.20
N HIS A 222 15.35 -17.79 -16.93
CA HIS A 222 14.15 -18.64 -16.88
C HIS A 222 14.12 -19.64 -15.69
N LEU A 223 15.24 -19.81 -14.98
CA LEU A 223 15.41 -20.62 -13.77
C LEU A 223 15.58 -19.78 -12.49
N GLU A 224 15.88 -18.50 -12.64
CA GLU A 224 16.12 -17.57 -11.54
C GLU A 224 14.83 -16.99 -10.96
N TRP A 225 14.89 -16.74 -9.65
CA TRP A 225 13.88 -16.13 -8.81
C TRP A 225 14.48 -14.90 -8.14
N ARG A 226 13.70 -13.83 -7.98
CA ARG A 226 14.15 -12.61 -7.31
C ARG A 226 13.76 -12.65 -5.84
N ILE A 227 14.72 -12.38 -4.97
CA ILE A 227 14.49 -12.20 -3.54
C ILE A 227 13.69 -10.90 -3.35
N SER A 228 12.56 -10.98 -2.66
CA SER A 228 11.62 -9.89 -2.45
C SER A 228 11.49 -9.59 -0.96
N PHE A 229 11.66 -8.31 -0.64
CA PHE A 229 11.61 -7.76 0.71
C PHE A 229 10.29 -7.02 0.99
N SER A 230 9.25 -7.19 0.17
CA SER A 230 8.02 -6.39 0.24
C SER A 230 7.34 -6.35 1.62
N VAL A 231 7.47 -7.40 2.44
CA VAL A 231 6.99 -7.38 3.85
C VAL A 231 7.81 -6.40 4.70
N ALA A 232 9.13 -6.41 4.56
CA ALA A 232 10.02 -5.47 5.20
C ALA A 232 9.77 -4.04 4.70
N GLU A 233 9.59 -3.86 3.39
CA GLU A 233 9.23 -2.58 2.78
C GLU A 233 7.91 -2.02 3.34
N LYS A 234 6.85 -2.86 3.44
CA LYS A 234 5.58 -2.48 4.07
C LYS A 234 5.81 -2.02 5.51
N CYS A 235 6.62 -2.74 6.29
CA CYS A 235 6.97 -2.36 7.67
C CYS A 235 7.71 -1.01 7.77
N LEU A 236 8.64 -0.72 6.85
CA LEU A 236 9.39 0.54 6.81
C LEU A 236 8.49 1.72 6.39
N ILE A 237 7.66 1.56 5.36
CA ILE A 237 6.71 2.60 4.92
C ILE A 237 5.66 2.87 6.02
N PHE A 238 5.31 1.84 6.80
CA PHE A 238 4.39 1.98 7.92
C PHE A 238 5.01 2.73 9.12
N SER A 239 6.34 2.75 9.26
CA SER A 239 7.05 3.48 10.32
C SER A 239 7.54 4.89 9.94
N PHE A 240 7.34 5.31 8.68
CA PHE A 240 7.59 6.69 8.26
C PHE A 240 6.75 7.70 9.05
N SER A 241 7.35 8.85 9.39
CA SER A 241 6.57 10.02 9.84
C SER A 241 5.63 10.50 8.72
N HIS A 242 4.55 11.21 9.06
CA HIS A 242 3.64 11.69 8.02
C HIS A 242 4.34 12.64 7.03
N THR A 243 5.33 13.42 7.47
CA THR A 243 6.20 14.24 6.60
C THR A 243 6.98 13.38 5.61
N GLN A 244 7.60 12.28 6.05
CA GLN A 244 8.30 11.33 5.16
C GLN A 244 7.34 10.69 4.16
N PHE A 245 6.15 10.29 4.60
CA PHE A 245 5.11 9.73 3.74
C PHE A 245 4.58 10.73 2.69
N LEU A 246 4.39 12.00 3.06
CA LEU A 246 4.01 13.04 2.12
C LEU A 246 5.15 13.37 1.13
N CYS A 247 6.43 13.38 1.55
CA CYS A 247 7.55 13.46 0.62
C CYS A 247 7.59 12.28 -0.37
N TYR A 248 7.31 11.05 0.08
CA TYR A 248 7.19 9.89 -0.81
C TYR A 248 6.04 10.06 -1.83
N ALA A 249 4.89 10.59 -1.39
CA ALA A 249 3.76 10.87 -2.26
C ALA A 249 4.10 11.96 -3.30
N LEU A 250 4.75 13.06 -2.89
CA LEU A 250 5.22 14.12 -3.79
C LEU A 250 6.18 13.58 -4.86
N LEU A 251 7.11 12.67 -4.50
CA LEU A 251 8.00 12.03 -5.47
C LEU A 251 7.24 11.18 -6.50
N LYS A 252 6.18 10.47 -6.09
CA LYS A 252 5.30 9.68 -6.98
C LYS A 252 4.51 10.58 -7.93
N ILE A 253 3.92 11.67 -7.42
CA ILE A 253 3.20 12.68 -8.22
C ILE A 253 4.15 13.31 -9.24
N LEU A 254 5.32 13.78 -8.80
CA LEU A 254 6.36 14.34 -9.67
C LEU A 254 6.80 13.36 -10.77
N LEU A 255 6.95 12.07 -10.45
CA LEU A 255 7.27 11.07 -11.46
C LEU A 255 6.16 10.96 -12.52
N LYS A 256 4.89 10.81 -12.11
CA LYS A 256 3.77 10.55 -13.04
C LYS A 256 3.27 11.76 -13.81
N GLU A 257 3.14 12.91 -13.16
CA GLU A 257 2.46 14.09 -13.73
C GLU A 257 3.41 15.09 -14.39
N ILE A 258 4.73 14.94 -14.20
CA ILE A 258 5.74 15.85 -14.73
C ILE A 258 6.83 15.08 -15.49
N VAL A 259 7.54 14.15 -14.85
CA VAL A 259 8.70 13.47 -15.49
C VAL A 259 8.27 12.50 -16.59
N GLU A 260 7.23 11.69 -16.38
CA GLU A 260 6.72 10.74 -17.38
C GLU A 260 5.92 11.39 -18.52
N GLN A 261 5.67 12.70 -18.48
CA GLN A 261 5.09 13.46 -19.60
C GLN A 261 6.11 13.65 -20.73
N HIS A 262 7.41 13.63 -20.41
CA HIS A 262 8.47 13.45 -21.40
C HIS A 262 8.49 11.98 -21.82
N GLY A 263 7.81 11.66 -22.93
CA GLY A 263 7.50 10.27 -23.32
C GLY A 263 8.70 9.32 -23.40
N GLU A 264 9.88 9.80 -23.80
CA GLU A 264 11.14 9.04 -23.84
C GLU A 264 11.62 8.56 -22.45
N LEU A 265 11.18 9.22 -21.38
CA LEU A 265 11.53 8.88 -19.99
C LEU A 265 10.49 7.96 -19.31
N LYS A 266 9.36 7.68 -19.98
CA LYS A 266 8.24 6.93 -19.42
C LYS A 266 8.64 5.50 -19.08
N GLY A 267 8.45 5.11 -17.81
CA GLY A 267 8.80 3.78 -17.31
C GLY A 267 10.29 3.53 -17.04
N LEU A 268 11.19 4.48 -17.35
CA LEU A 268 12.63 4.36 -17.02
C LEU A 268 12.89 4.48 -15.52
N LEU A 269 12.04 5.25 -14.83
CA LEU A 269 11.97 5.31 -13.37
C LEU A 269 10.59 4.79 -12.92
N CYS A 270 10.54 4.10 -11.78
CA CYS A 270 9.31 3.53 -11.24
C CYS A 270 9.17 3.80 -9.73
N SER A 271 7.98 3.53 -9.20
CA SER A 271 7.63 3.66 -7.76
C SER A 271 8.63 2.97 -6.82
N TYR A 272 9.27 1.90 -7.28
CA TYR A 272 10.27 1.15 -6.52
C TYR A 272 11.53 1.96 -6.22
N PHE A 273 12.09 2.67 -7.20
CA PHE A 273 13.30 3.47 -7.01
C PHE A 273 13.05 4.66 -6.08
N LEU A 274 11.85 5.25 -6.15
CA LEU A 274 11.42 6.31 -5.22
C LEU A 274 11.30 5.79 -3.79
N LYS A 275 10.79 4.56 -3.63
CA LYS A 275 10.69 3.86 -2.34
C LYS A 275 12.08 3.59 -1.75
N THR A 276 13.00 3.00 -2.54
CA THR A 276 14.40 2.76 -2.14
C THR A 276 15.11 4.05 -1.74
N LEU A 277 14.94 5.13 -2.51
CA LEU A 277 15.50 6.44 -2.19
C LEU A 277 14.95 7.00 -0.87
N MET A 278 13.64 6.87 -0.64
CA MET A 278 13.02 7.31 0.62
C MET A 278 13.56 6.53 1.84
N PHE A 279 13.87 5.23 1.71
CA PHE A 279 14.51 4.48 2.80
C PHE A 279 15.93 4.96 3.08
N TRP A 280 16.75 5.21 2.04
CA TRP A 280 18.09 5.75 2.24
C TRP A 280 18.06 7.13 2.91
N ILE A 281 17.27 8.09 2.38
CA ILE A 281 17.25 9.44 2.97
C ILE A 281 16.62 9.47 4.37
N ALA A 282 15.65 8.59 4.68
CA ALA A 282 15.08 8.47 6.02
C ALA A 282 16.06 7.89 7.07
N GLU A 283 17.06 7.12 6.62
CA GLU A 283 18.14 6.58 7.46
C GLU A 283 19.34 7.55 7.55
N GLU A 284 19.64 8.26 6.46
CA GLU A 284 20.75 9.22 6.34
C GLU A 284 20.48 10.59 7.00
N THR A 285 19.26 10.83 7.51
CA THR A 285 18.87 12.14 8.05
C THR A 285 18.19 12.05 9.41
N GLU A 286 18.41 13.10 10.22
CA GLU A 286 17.93 13.18 11.59
C GLU A 286 16.39 13.27 11.71
N SER A 287 15.81 12.48 12.61
CA SER A 287 14.35 12.34 12.75
C SER A 287 13.62 13.66 13.05
N TYR A 288 14.26 14.61 13.74
CA TYR A 288 13.67 15.92 14.05
C TYR A 288 13.51 16.84 12.82
N LEU A 289 14.16 16.51 11.70
CA LEU A 289 14.01 17.24 10.44
C LEU A 289 12.65 16.96 9.78
N TRP A 290 12.09 15.76 9.98
CA TRP A 290 10.89 15.26 9.28
C TRP A 290 9.57 15.73 9.92
N LYS A 291 9.44 17.05 10.10
CA LYS A 291 8.31 17.72 10.76
C LYS A 291 7.51 18.63 9.82
N PRO A 292 6.26 19.00 10.15
CA PRO A 292 5.35 19.72 9.24
C PRO A 292 5.89 21.03 8.66
N ASP A 293 6.52 21.88 9.47
CA ASP A 293 7.12 23.16 9.05
C ASP A 293 8.45 23.00 8.28
N ASN A 294 8.87 21.76 7.99
CA ASN A 294 10.04 21.41 7.20
C ASN A 294 9.69 20.65 5.89
N ILE A 295 8.41 20.45 5.54
CA ILE A 295 8.02 19.60 4.39
C ILE A 295 8.69 20.01 3.07
N ILE A 296 8.86 21.32 2.82
CA ILE A 296 9.52 21.84 1.61
C ILE A 296 11.02 21.49 1.63
N PRO A 297 11.83 21.88 2.64
CA PRO A 297 13.21 21.39 2.80
C PRO A 297 13.38 19.87 2.69
N CYS A 298 12.48 19.08 3.28
CA CYS A 298 12.53 17.62 3.21
C CYS A 298 12.32 17.11 1.78
N PHE A 299 11.35 17.66 1.05
CA PHE A 299 11.13 17.34 -0.35
C PHE A 299 12.32 17.74 -1.24
N MET A 300 12.90 18.94 -1.02
CA MET A 300 14.09 19.39 -1.76
C MET A 300 15.30 18.47 -1.53
N ALA A 301 15.50 17.97 -0.30
CA ALA A 301 16.54 16.99 -0.01
C ALA A 301 16.30 15.66 -0.75
N CYS A 302 15.05 15.20 -0.85
CA CYS A 302 14.69 14.04 -1.67
C CYS A 302 14.98 14.25 -3.17
N LEU A 303 14.72 15.45 -3.70
CA LEU A 303 15.07 15.81 -5.08
C LEU A 303 16.59 15.83 -5.30
N GLN A 304 17.35 16.40 -4.36
CA GLN A 304 18.81 16.43 -4.41
C GLN A 304 19.40 15.01 -4.40
N ARG A 305 18.89 14.12 -3.54
CA ARG A 305 19.28 12.70 -3.50
C ARG A 305 18.93 12.00 -4.83
N ARG A 306 17.78 12.30 -5.44
CA ARG A 306 17.36 11.74 -6.75
C ARG A 306 18.27 12.20 -7.88
N LEU A 307 18.61 13.50 -7.93
CA LEU A 307 19.52 14.08 -8.90
C LEU A 307 20.93 13.48 -8.77
N TYR A 308 21.42 13.29 -7.53
CA TYR A 308 22.67 12.57 -7.27
C TYR A 308 22.63 11.13 -7.83
N CYS A 309 21.62 10.34 -7.48
CA CYS A 309 21.51 8.94 -7.93
C CYS A 309 21.50 8.83 -9.47
N VAL A 310 20.79 9.70 -10.18
CA VAL A 310 20.79 9.73 -11.65
C VAL A 310 22.12 10.22 -12.21
N ARG A 311 22.70 11.30 -11.67
CA ARG A 311 24.01 11.85 -12.11
C ARG A 311 25.12 10.82 -12.02
N TYR A 312 25.15 10.00 -10.97
CA TYR A 312 26.18 8.99 -10.75
C TYR A 312 25.79 7.57 -11.21
N SER A 313 24.54 7.35 -11.67
CA SER A 313 23.99 6.02 -12.01
C SER A 313 24.04 5.02 -10.84
N ILE A 314 23.87 5.50 -9.60
CA ILE A 314 23.96 4.69 -8.37
C ILE A 314 22.68 4.83 -7.56
N LEU A 315 21.98 3.71 -7.37
CA LEU A 315 20.93 3.54 -6.36
C LEU A 315 21.01 2.10 -5.83
N SER A 316 21.84 1.87 -4.81
CA SER A 316 21.92 0.59 -4.12
C SER A 316 20.56 0.16 -3.57
N HIS A 317 20.23 -1.12 -3.74
CA HIS A 317 19.06 -1.74 -3.14
C HIS A 317 19.19 -1.73 -1.61
N TYR A 318 18.16 -1.25 -0.93
CA TYR A 318 18.26 -0.85 0.49
C TYR A 318 18.71 -1.99 1.42
N PHE A 319 18.28 -3.23 1.16
CA PHE A 319 18.62 -4.42 1.96
C PHE A 319 19.83 -5.22 1.45
N ILE A 320 20.27 -5.00 0.20
CA ILE A 320 21.41 -5.71 -0.44
C ILE A 320 22.22 -4.64 -1.20
N PRO A 321 23.13 -3.90 -0.52
CA PRO A 321 23.72 -2.69 -1.08
C PRO A 321 24.49 -2.90 -2.39
N ASP A 322 25.02 -4.11 -2.61
CA ASP A 322 25.80 -4.50 -3.79
C ASP A 322 24.94 -4.56 -5.08
N ASN A 323 23.62 -4.73 -4.95
CA ASN A 323 22.70 -4.63 -6.08
C ASN A 323 22.40 -3.14 -6.37
N ASN A 324 23.14 -2.55 -7.31
CA ASN A 324 22.83 -1.22 -7.83
C ASN A 324 21.63 -1.27 -8.79
N LEU A 325 20.46 -0.79 -8.34
CA LEU A 325 19.21 -0.78 -9.12
C LEU A 325 19.29 0.07 -10.39
N PHE A 326 20.25 0.99 -10.50
CA PHE A 326 20.49 1.85 -11.66
C PHE A 326 21.57 1.32 -12.61
N PHE A 327 22.20 0.17 -12.31
CA PHE A 327 23.17 -0.47 -13.19
C PHE A 327 22.58 -0.71 -14.59
N SER A 328 23.34 -0.35 -15.62
CA SER A 328 23.00 -0.42 -17.06
C SER A 328 21.64 0.15 -17.52
N ARG A 329 20.89 0.87 -16.66
CA ARG A 329 19.54 1.38 -17.00
C ARG A 329 19.49 2.60 -17.90
N PHE A 330 20.54 3.43 -17.89
CA PHE A 330 20.57 4.69 -18.63
C PHE A 330 21.74 4.71 -19.60
N ASN A 331 21.45 4.88 -20.90
CA ASN A 331 22.46 5.32 -21.85
C ASN A 331 22.78 6.82 -21.62
N ILE A 332 23.83 7.34 -22.27
CA ILE A 332 24.30 8.71 -22.04
C ILE A 332 23.24 9.77 -22.39
N THR A 333 22.48 9.58 -23.47
CA THR A 333 21.44 10.51 -23.93
C THR A 333 20.30 10.61 -22.91
N ILE A 334 19.71 9.47 -22.55
CA ILE A 334 18.67 9.33 -21.53
C ILE A 334 19.12 9.91 -20.20
N LYS A 335 20.36 9.62 -19.78
CA LYS A 335 20.94 10.13 -18.54
C LYS A 335 21.04 11.65 -18.57
N ASN A 336 21.45 12.24 -19.68
CA ASN A 336 21.55 13.69 -19.82
C ASN A 336 20.17 14.36 -19.82
N GLN A 337 19.20 13.83 -20.57
CA GLN A 337 17.80 14.31 -20.57
C GLN A 337 17.18 14.28 -19.17
N MET A 338 17.28 13.14 -18.49
CA MET A 338 16.77 12.95 -17.12
C MET A 338 17.46 13.92 -16.12
N ASN A 339 18.77 14.13 -16.23
CA ASN A 339 19.47 15.12 -15.39
C ASN A 339 19.01 16.56 -15.66
N THR A 340 18.81 16.95 -16.93
CA THR A 340 18.31 18.29 -17.29
C THR A 340 16.91 18.54 -16.73
N ILE A 341 16.00 17.58 -16.88
CA ILE A 341 14.62 17.69 -16.36
C ILE A 341 14.60 17.71 -14.84
N LEU A 342 15.36 16.83 -14.16
CA LEU A 342 15.44 16.84 -12.69
C LEU A 342 16.14 18.07 -12.13
N LYS A 343 17.10 18.66 -12.85
CA LYS A 343 17.72 19.94 -12.49
C LYS A 343 16.74 21.11 -12.59
N ASN A 344 15.98 21.19 -13.69
CA ASN A 344 14.93 22.21 -13.87
C ASN A 344 13.85 22.10 -12.77
N VAL A 345 13.37 20.89 -12.49
CA VAL A 345 12.44 20.61 -11.36
C VAL A 345 13.04 21.05 -10.02
N TYR A 346 14.33 20.78 -9.76
CA TYR A 346 14.99 21.21 -8.53
C TYR A 346 15.13 22.74 -8.44
N GLU A 347 15.38 23.42 -9.56
CA GLU A 347 15.49 24.89 -9.64
C GLU A 347 14.13 25.58 -9.47
N GLN A 348 13.04 24.94 -9.88
CA GLN A 348 11.66 25.41 -9.63
C GLN A 348 11.18 25.15 -8.18
N GLY A 349 11.78 24.18 -7.48
CA GLY A 349 11.33 23.76 -6.16
C GLY A 349 9.92 23.18 -6.20
N ILE A 350 9.02 23.61 -5.29
CA ILE A 350 7.62 23.19 -5.34
C ILE A 350 6.87 23.70 -6.58
N SER A 351 7.35 24.78 -7.21
CA SER A 351 6.72 25.39 -8.40
C SER A 351 6.55 24.43 -9.58
N CYS A 352 7.30 23.32 -9.61
CA CYS A 352 7.10 22.26 -10.60
C CYS A 352 5.69 21.66 -10.56
N PHE A 353 4.99 21.69 -9.42
CA PHE A 353 3.63 21.17 -9.28
C PHE A 353 2.53 22.09 -9.83
N ALA A 354 2.86 23.25 -10.43
CA ALA A 354 1.88 24.15 -11.01
C ALA A 354 1.01 23.52 -12.13
N SER A 355 1.52 22.47 -12.80
CA SER A 355 0.78 21.68 -13.81
C SER A 355 0.27 20.32 -13.29
N SER A 356 0.23 20.10 -11.98
CA SER A 356 -0.20 18.82 -11.38
C SER A 356 -1.73 18.69 -11.33
N GLU A 357 -2.27 17.61 -11.92
CA GLU A 357 -3.68 17.22 -11.77
C GLU A 357 -4.02 16.85 -10.30
N THR A 358 -3.09 16.25 -9.57
CA THR A 358 -3.29 15.87 -8.16
C THR A 358 -3.19 17.07 -7.22
N LEU A 359 -2.36 18.07 -7.53
CA LEU A 359 -2.05 19.22 -6.67
C LEU A 359 -2.46 20.60 -7.26
N PRO A 360 -3.68 20.78 -7.78
CA PRO A 360 -4.13 22.07 -8.33
C PRO A 360 -4.33 23.12 -7.23
N ASP A 361 -4.06 24.37 -7.57
CA ASP A 361 -4.27 25.56 -6.73
C ASP A 361 -3.48 25.62 -5.42
N TYR A 362 -2.43 24.80 -5.26
CA TYR A 362 -1.69 24.75 -3.98
C TYR A 362 -1.06 26.11 -3.58
N HIS A 363 -0.71 26.96 -4.56
CA HIS A 363 -0.24 28.32 -4.35
C HIS A 363 -1.27 29.26 -3.69
N SER A 364 -2.58 29.06 -3.94
CA SER A 364 -3.65 29.91 -3.40
C SER A 364 -4.17 29.41 -2.04
N TYR A 365 -3.64 28.28 -1.56
CA TYR A 365 -4.15 27.61 -0.36
C TYR A 365 -3.80 28.36 0.94
N SER A 366 -4.76 29.17 1.40
CA SER A 366 -4.77 29.73 2.75
C SER A 366 -5.55 28.81 3.70
N PHE A 367 -4.89 28.29 4.73
CA PHE A 367 -5.55 27.49 5.76
C PHE A 367 -6.43 28.37 6.66
N LYS A 368 -7.74 28.38 6.40
CA LYS A 368 -8.73 29.01 7.30
C LYS A 368 -8.88 28.17 8.57
N ILE A 369 -8.68 28.78 9.73
CA ILE A 369 -8.74 28.10 11.04
C ILE A 369 -10.15 27.56 11.32
N ALA A 370 -11.19 28.28 10.89
CA ALA A 370 -12.58 27.90 11.05
C ALA A 370 -13.12 27.08 9.86
N GLU A 371 -12.63 25.85 9.69
CA GLU A 371 -13.36 24.83 8.93
C GLU A 371 -14.39 24.14 9.83
N SER A 372 -15.63 23.97 9.34
CA SER A 372 -16.69 23.35 10.15
C SER A 372 -16.45 21.85 10.37
N VAL A 373 -16.91 21.32 11.50
CA VAL A 373 -16.83 19.87 11.80
C VAL A 373 -17.48 19.04 10.70
N ILE A 374 -18.62 19.49 10.16
CA ILE A 374 -19.31 18.86 9.03
C ILE A 374 -18.40 18.82 7.79
N SER A 375 -17.78 19.94 7.42
CA SER A 375 -16.86 20.03 6.26
C SER A 375 -15.66 19.11 6.41
N ARG A 376 -15.07 19.04 7.63
CA ARG A 376 -13.99 18.11 7.96
C ARG A 376 -14.43 16.66 7.83
N ASN A 377 -15.57 16.29 8.41
CA ASN A 377 -16.08 14.90 8.38
C ASN A 377 -16.45 14.46 6.96
N VAL A 378 -17.06 15.34 6.16
CA VAL A 378 -17.36 15.07 4.73
C VAL A 378 -16.07 14.83 3.94
N ARG A 379 -15.03 15.67 4.08
CA ARG A 379 -13.74 15.44 3.41
C ARG A 379 -13.09 14.12 3.87
N PHE A 380 -13.14 13.84 5.16
CA PHE A 380 -12.58 12.63 5.76
C PHE A 380 -13.25 11.35 5.22
N VAL A 381 -14.58 11.36 5.02
CA VAL A 381 -15.32 10.29 4.33
C VAL A 381 -14.92 10.21 2.85
N GLN A 382 -14.92 11.33 2.12
CA GLN A 382 -14.54 11.37 0.69
C GLN A 382 -13.13 10.80 0.43
N GLN A 383 -12.17 11.06 1.32
CA GLN A 383 -10.81 10.54 1.23
C GLN A 383 -10.70 9.01 1.48
N LEU A 384 -11.75 8.37 2.02
CA LEU A 384 -11.73 6.95 2.42
C LEU A 384 -12.69 6.06 1.61
N MET A 385 -13.79 6.59 1.07
CA MET A 385 -14.74 5.82 0.25
C MET A 385 -14.08 4.96 -0.87
N PRO A 386 -13.08 5.45 -1.65
CA PRO A 386 -12.46 4.64 -2.70
C PRO A 386 -11.70 3.39 -2.19
N THR A 387 -11.24 3.42 -0.93
CA THR A 387 -10.54 2.29 -0.29
C THR A 387 -11.53 1.18 0.06
N PHE A 388 -12.66 1.54 0.68
CA PHE A 388 -13.72 0.57 0.98
C PHE A 388 -14.36 -0.01 -0.29
N LEU A 389 -14.60 0.82 -1.31
CA LEU A 389 -15.08 0.36 -2.62
C LEU A 389 -14.10 -0.61 -3.29
N THR A 390 -12.77 -0.39 -3.16
CA THR A 390 -11.76 -1.32 -3.69
C THR A 390 -11.85 -2.69 -2.99
N MET A 391 -11.93 -2.71 -1.65
CA MET A 391 -11.99 -3.95 -0.85
C MET A 391 -13.18 -4.86 -1.21
N ARG A 392 -14.33 -4.26 -1.54
CA ARG A 392 -15.55 -4.98 -1.93
C ARG A 392 -15.39 -5.79 -3.21
N CYS A 393 -14.57 -5.31 -4.15
CA CYS A 393 -14.32 -5.97 -5.43
C CYS A 393 -13.30 -7.12 -5.34
N THR A 394 -12.56 -7.24 -4.23
CA THR A 394 -11.44 -8.19 -4.09
C THR A 394 -11.69 -9.30 -3.06
N SER A 395 -12.92 -9.45 -2.54
CA SER A 395 -13.17 -10.30 -1.37
C SER A 395 -14.51 -11.03 -1.36
N ASN A 396 -14.54 -12.17 -0.65
CA ASN A 396 -15.74 -12.98 -0.47
C ASN A 396 -16.50 -12.48 0.78
N GLN A 397 -17.76 -12.05 0.60
CA GLN A 397 -18.40 -11.03 1.45
C GLN A 397 -18.56 -11.41 2.93
N ASP A 398 -18.88 -12.68 3.23
CA ASP A 398 -19.29 -13.07 4.58
C ASP A 398 -18.10 -13.24 5.55
N ASN A 399 -16.93 -13.68 5.05
CA ASN A 399 -15.73 -13.82 5.89
C ASN A 399 -15.16 -12.46 6.33
N ILE A 400 -15.10 -11.48 5.42
CA ILE A 400 -14.63 -10.13 5.78
C ILE A 400 -15.58 -9.45 6.75
N SER A 401 -16.90 -9.67 6.63
CA SER A 401 -17.88 -9.12 7.57
C SER A 401 -17.64 -9.60 9.02
N ARG A 402 -17.36 -10.91 9.23
CA ARG A 402 -17.02 -11.44 10.56
C ARG A 402 -15.64 -10.97 11.06
N LEU A 403 -14.64 -10.91 10.18
CA LEU A 403 -13.30 -10.47 10.56
C LEU A 403 -13.22 -8.97 10.88
N LEU A 404 -14.01 -8.13 10.20
CA LEU A 404 -14.22 -6.74 10.57
C LEU A 404 -14.81 -6.65 11.99
N TYR A 405 -15.86 -7.42 12.28
CA TYR A 405 -16.51 -7.45 13.60
C TYR A 405 -15.54 -7.86 14.72
N GLU A 406 -14.79 -8.95 14.54
CA GLU A 406 -13.79 -9.44 15.51
C GLU A 406 -12.60 -8.48 15.68
N PHE A 407 -12.16 -7.80 14.61
CA PHE A 407 -11.10 -6.80 14.67
C PHE A 407 -11.56 -5.49 15.34
N LEU A 408 -12.80 -5.05 15.06
CA LEU A 408 -13.45 -3.90 15.69
C LEU A 408 -13.61 -4.10 17.21
N HIS A 409 -14.07 -5.27 17.64
CA HIS A 409 -14.28 -5.60 19.06
C HIS A 409 -12.98 -5.50 19.89
N ASN A 410 -11.82 -5.76 19.29
CA ASN A 410 -10.53 -5.76 19.99
C ASN A 410 -9.82 -4.38 20.01
N LEU A 411 -10.31 -3.38 19.26
CA LEU A 411 -9.66 -2.08 19.10
C LEU A 411 -10.28 -0.98 19.98
N ILE A 412 -10.62 -1.27 21.24
CA ILE A 412 -11.51 -0.41 22.06
C ILE A 412 -10.80 0.56 23.06
N THR A 413 -9.61 1.10 22.69
CA THR A 413 -9.05 2.40 23.21
C THR A 413 -8.33 3.17 22.06
N GLY A 414 -8.27 4.50 21.91
CA GLY A 414 -8.97 5.66 22.50
C GLY A 414 -9.93 6.38 21.51
N SER A 415 -9.91 7.71 21.35
CA SER A 415 -11.05 8.51 20.80
C SER A 415 -11.37 8.46 19.29
N SER A 416 -10.51 7.95 18.41
CA SER A 416 -10.71 7.97 16.94
C SER A 416 -11.69 6.89 16.42
N ARG A 417 -12.77 6.61 17.15
CA ARG A 417 -13.66 5.44 16.91
C ARG A 417 -14.83 5.67 16.01
N GLY A 418 -15.67 6.65 16.35
CA GLY A 418 -16.98 6.82 15.73
C GLY A 418 -16.84 6.80 14.22
N LEU A 419 -16.03 7.71 13.71
CA LEU A 419 -15.66 7.82 12.29
C LEU A 419 -15.29 6.48 11.63
N PHE A 420 -14.56 5.57 12.27
CA PHE A 420 -14.17 4.28 11.67
C PHE A 420 -15.34 3.27 11.61
N ALA A 421 -16.09 3.12 12.70
CA ALA A 421 -17.27 2.24 12.74
C ALA A 421 -18.41 2.76 11.83
N ILE A 422 -18.56 4.08 11.78
CA ILE A 422 -19.40 4.83 10.84
C ILE A 422 -18.95 4.54 9.41
N GLN A 423 -17.69 4.75 9.05
CA GLN A 423 -17.23 4.56 7.66
C GLN A 423 -17.31 3.10 7.16
N ILE A 424 -17.06 2.11 8.03
CA ILE A 424 -17.31 0.70 7.69
C ILE A 424 -18.79 0.50 7.40
N SER A 425 -19.67 1.01 8.27
CA SER A 425 -21.12 0.94 8.04
C SER A 425 -21.53 1.67 6.76
N ALA A 426 -20.87 2.76 6.38
CA ALA A 426 -21.15 3.54 5.16
C ALA A 426 -20.84 2.73 3.90
N ALA A 427 -19.74 1.99 3.93
CA ALA A 427 -19.37 1.05 2.88
C ALA A 427 -20.41 -0.08 2.73
N PHE A 428 -21.02 -0.53 3.83
CA PHE A 428 -22.14 -1.47 3.79
C PHE A 428 -23.42 -0.82 3.22
N MET A 429 -23.75 0.43 3.56
CA MET A 429 -24.91 1.14 2.96
C MET A 429 -24.79 1.32 1.44
N VAL A 430 -23.64 1.80 0.96
CA VAL A 430 -23.37 1.97 -0.49
C VAL A 430 -23.24 0.59 -1.19
N SER A 431 -22.91 -0.46 -0.43
CA SER A 431 -23.05 -1.84 -0.91
C SER A 431 -24.52 -2.24 -1.09
N ALA A 432 -25.43 -1.84 -0.19
CA ALA A 432 -26.86 -2.12 -0.31
C ALA A 432 -27.47 -1.46 -1.56
N GLU A 433 -27.24 -0.15 -1.77
CA GLU A 433 -27.68 0.58 -2.97
C GLU A 433 -27.30 -0.14 -4.27
N THR A 434 -26.05 -0.62 -4.34
CA THR A 434 -25.50 -1.30 -5.51
C THR A 434 -25.71 -2.81 -5.55
N THR A 435 -26.52 -3.38 -4.63
CA THR A 435 -27.01 -4.78 -4.72
C THR A 435 -28.48 -4.91 -5.09
N ASN A 436 -29.25 -3.81 -5.08
CA ASN A 436 -30.45 -3.71 -5.91
C ASN A 436 -29.96 -3.75 -7.38
N TYR A 437 -30.08 -4.84 -8.15
CA TYR A 437 -31.32 -5.60 -8.34
C TYR A 437 -31.19 -7.10 -8.68
N GLN A 438 -29.98 -7.68 -8.80
CA GLN A 438 -29.80 -8.82 -9.73
C GLN A 438 -29.32 -10.20 -9.23
N ASN A 439 -28.64 -10.39 -8.08
CA ASN A 439 -28.02 -11.71 -7.77
C ASN A 439 -27.85 -12.06 -6.28
N THR A 440 -28.94 -12.21 -5.51
CA THR A 440 -28.93 -12.96 -4.23
C THR A 440 -30.21 -13.78 -4.04
N THR A 441 -30.10 -14.95 -3.40
CA THR A 441 -31.19 -15.92 -3.28
C THR A 441 -31.98 -15.77 -1.98
N GLY A 442 -33.28 -15.45 -2.12
CA GLY A 442 -34.34 -15.63 -1.12
C GLY A 442 -34.39 -14.62 0.04
N ASN A 443 -35.59 -14.15 0.37
CA ASN A 443 -35.85 -13.06 1.35
C ASN A 443 -35.17 -13.23 2.73
N LYS A 444 -34.90 -14.47 3.17
CA LYS A 444 -34.24 -14.76 4.45
C LYS A 444 -32.79 -14.27 4.50
N SER A 445 -32.06 -14.29 3.39
CA SER A 445 -30.66 -13.79 3.34
C SER A 445 -30.62 -12.26 3.43
N HIS A 446 -31.49 -11.58 2.68
CA HIS A 446 -31.67 -10.12 2.73
C HIS A 446 -32.02 -9.63 4.14
N TYR A 447 -32.98 -10.26 4.82
CA TYR A 447 -33.37 -9.88 6.19
C TYR A 447 -32.23 -10.03 7.21
N LEU A 448 -31.42 -11.09 7.09
CA LEU A 448 -30.26 -11.30 7.96
C LEU A 448 -29.17 -10.25 7.72
N ARG A 449 -28.91 -9.88 6.46
CA ARG A 449 -27.92 -8.84 6.14
C ARG A 449 -28.39 -7.44 6.56
N TYR A 450 -29.66 -7.08 6.32
CA TYR A 450 -30.26 -5.84 6.84
C TYR A 450 -30.09 -5.69 8.37
N LYS A 451 -30.30 -6.77 9.13
CA LYS A 451 -30.05 -6.77 10.58
C LYS A 451 -28.57 -6.61 10.95
N LEU A 452 -27.66 -7.22 10.19
CA LEU A 452 -26.23 -7.10 10.41
C LEU A 452 -25.74 -5.67 10.16
N ASP A 453 -26.12 -5.08 9.03
CA ASP A 453 -25.75 -3.71 8.64
C ASP A 453 -26.31 -2.68 9.64
N LEU A 454 -27.56 -2.86 10.09
CA LEU A 454 -28.15 -2.06 11.16
C LEU A 454 -27.39 -2.21 12.49
N SER A 455 -26.92 -3.41 12.84
CA SER A 455 -26.13 -3.62 14.06
C SER A 455 -24.75 -2.93 14.02
N HIS A 456 -24.11 -2.88 12.84
CA HIS A 456 -22.88 -2.12 12.63
C HIS A 456 -23.11 -0.60 12.77
N LEU A 457 -24.22 -0.08 12.22
CA LEU A 457 -24.61 1.33 12.38
C LEU A 457 -24.79 1.72 13.85
N MET A 458 -25.39 0.83 14.66
CA MET A 458 -25.52 1.04 16.10
C MET A 458 -24.17 1.13 16.82
N ILE A 459 -23.12 0.42 16.39
CA ILE A 459 -21.76 0.54 16.97
C ILE A 459 -21.15 1.91 16.63
N GLY A 460 -21.37 2.42 15.41
CA GLY A 460 -20.96 3.78 15.02
C GLY A 460 -21.61 4.87 15.87
N LEU A 461 -22.92 4.76 16.11
CA LEU A 461 -23.72 5.68 16.93
C LEU A 461 -23.22 5.84 18.37
N HIS A 462 -22.69 4.77 18.97
CA HIS A 462 -22.13 4.80 20.33
C HIS A 462 -20.77 5.51 20.42
N SER A 463 -20.15 5.88 19.29
CA SER A 463 -18.77 6.42 19.28
C SER A 463 -18.51 7.67 18.43
N ASP A 464 -19.45 8.09 17.57
CA ASP A 464 -19.71 9.50 17.21
C ASP A 464 -21.21 9.62 16.91
N SER A 465 -21.94 10.29 17.80
CA SER A 465 -23.40 10.31 17.70
C SER A 465 -23.93 11.17 16.56
N VAL A 466 -23.28 12.29 16.19
CA VAL A 466 -23.81 13.19 15.16
C VAL A 466 -23.60 12.57 13.78
N SER A 467 -22.38 12.14 13.46
CA SER A 467 -22.10 11.49 12.18
C SER A 467 -22.78 10.11 12.07
N GLY A 468 -22.96 9.41 13.20
CA GLY A 468 -23.67 8.13 13.26
C GLY A 468 -25.17 8.26 12.98
N LEU A 469 -25.82 9.31 13.49
CA LEU A 469 -27.24 9.55 13.24
C LEU A 469 -27.48 9.98 11.79
N LEU A 470 -26.67 10.90 11.22
CA LEU A 470 -26.77 11.25 9.80
C LEU A 470 -26.70 10.01 8.89
N MET A 471 -25.86 9.05 9.26
CA MET A 471 -25.76 7.80 8.54
C MET A 471 -26.91 6.83 8.77
N LEU A 472 -27.43 6.69 9.99
CA LEU A 472 -28.63 5.90 10.25
C LEU A 472 -29.83 6.46 9.44
N ALA A 473 -29.90 7.78 9.27
CA ALA A 473 -30.87 8.39 8.37
C ALA A 473 -30.65 8.00 6.89
N SER A 474 -29.40 8.00 6.40
CA SER A 474 -29.08 7.52 5.05
C SER A 474 -29.42 6.03 4.87
N PHE A 475 -29.19 5.18 5.88
CA PHE A 475 -29.57 3.77 5.84
C PHE A 475 -31.08 3.60 5.61
N PHE A 476 -31.89 4.31 6.39
CA PHE A 476 -33.34 4.28 6.24
C PHE A 476 -33.81 4.89 4.92
N TYR A 477 -33.13 5.93 4.39
CA TYR A 477 -33.44 6.48 3.07
C TYR A 477 -33.19 5.46 1.94
N VAL A 478 -32.04 4.79 1.96
CA VAL A 478 -31.64 3.75 0.99
C VAL A 478 -32.59 2.54 1.01
N HIS A 479 -33.12 2.19 2.18
CA HIS A 479 -34.09 1.10 2.35
C HIS A 479 -35.55 1.57 2.30
N GLU A 480 -35.81 2.69 1.62
CA GLU A 480 -37.13 3.29 1.35
C GLU A 480 -37.98 3.62 2.60
N ASN A 481 -37.39 3.55 3.79
CA ASN A 481 -37.98 3.93 5.07
C ASN A 481 -37.79 5.44 5.32
N TYR A 482 -38.36 6.24 4.42
CA TYR A 482 -38.24 7.71 4.44
C TYR A 482 -38.72 8.33 5.76
N PHE A 483 -39.71 7.72 6.43
CA PHE A 483 -40.18 8.18 7.74
C PHE A 483 -39.11 8.05 8.84
N ALA A 484 -38.48 6.88 8.99
CA ALA A 484 -37.42 6.70 9.97
C ALA A 484 -36.18 7.57 9.61
N SER A 485 -35.91 7.77 8.32
CA SER A 485 -34.88 8.70 7.86
C SER A 485 -35.13 10.13 8.36
N LEU A 486 -36.33 10.68 8.11
CA LEU A 486 -36.71 12.02 8.52
C LEU A 486 -36.71 12.21 10.05
N VAL A 487 -37.18 11.21 10.81
CA VAL A 487 -37.14 11.23 12.28
C VAL A 487 -35.70 11.32 12.79
N VAL A 488 -34.78 10.51 12.25
CA VAL A 488 -33.36 10.53 12.64
C VAL A 488 -32.69 11.85 12.23
N ILE A 489 -32.97 12.40 11.04
CA ILE A 489 -32.46 13.73 10.62
C ILE A 489 -32.92 14.80 11.61
N SER A 490 -34.21 14.80 11.98
CA SER A 490 -34.80 15.79 12.87
C SER A 490 -34.17 15.75 14.27
N TYR A 491 -33.98 14.55 14.81
CA TYR A 491 -33.28 14.33 16.08
C TYR A 491 -31.80 14.74 16.02
N THR A 492 -31.12 14.48 14.89
CA THR A 492 -29.72 14.91 14.68
C THR A 492 -29.60 16.43 14.68
N LEU A 493 -30.50 17.12 13.97
CA LEU A 493 -30.52 18.58 13.89
C LEU A 493 -30.74 19.20 15.26
N GLN A 494 -31.69 18.66 16.04
CA GLN A 494 -31.96 19.09 17.42
C GLN A 494 -30.71 18.95 18.30
N LYS A 495 -30.10 17.75 18.35
CA LYS A 495 -28.90 17.51 19.15
C LYS A 495 -27.72 18.42 18.77
N TYR A 496 -27.56 18.72 17.48
CA TYR A 496 -26.51 19.61 16.99
C TYR A 496 -26.77 21.11 17.26
N THR A 497 -28.02 21.51 17.52
CA THR A 497 -28.29 22.82 18.15
C THR A 497 -27.91 22.83 19.62
N ASP A 498 -28.15 21.75 20.35
CA ASP A 498 -27.87 21.67 21.80
C ASP A 498 -26.35 21.69 22.08
N GLU A 499 -25.55 20.88 21.37
CA GLU A 499 -24.07 20.91 21.46
C GLU A 499 -23.47 22.29 21.12
N LYS A 500 -24.13 23.10 20.28
CA LYS A 500 -23.72 24.49 19.97
C LYS A 500 -24.06 25.49 21.08
N ILE A 501 -25.09 25.23 21.87
CA ILE A 501 -25.44 26.05 23.03
C ILE A 501 -24.42 25.81 24.13
N GLU A 502 -24.07 24.54 24.41
CA GLU A 502 -23.02 24.19 25.39
C GLU A 502 -21.62 24.70 24.99
N THR A 503 -21.26 24.64 23.71
CA THR A 503 -19.96 25.13 23.20
C THR A 503 -19.91 26.64 22.94
N GLY A 504 -20.97 27.39 23.25
CA GLY A 504 -21.00 28.86 23.17
C GLY A 504 -20.95 29.47 21.76
N LEU A 505 -20.97 28.65 20.69
CA LEU A 505 -20.82 29.08 19.29
C LEU A 505 -22.14 29.57 18.69
N CYS A 506 -22.76 30.55 19.35
CA CYS A 506 -24.04 31.12 18.94
C CYS A 506 -23.88 32.18 17.83
N PHE A 507 -24.23 31.83 16.60
CA PHE A 507 -24.33 32.79 15.50
C PHE A 507 -25.54 33.72 15.72
N ARG A 508 -25.28 35.04 15.85
CA ARG A 508 -26.36 36.04 15.75
C ARG A 508 -27.02 35.93 14.38
N LYS A 509 -28.32 35.61 14.37
CA LYS A 509 -29.15 35.75 13.17
C LYS A 509 -29.21 37.22 12.74
N LYS A 510 -29.20 37.44 11.42
CA LYS A 510 -29.92 38.54 10.78
C LYS A 510 -31.18 37.95 10.15
#